data_AF-A0AAW5EL63-F1
#
_entry.id   AF-A0AAW5EL63-F1
#
_cell.length_a   1.000
_cell.length_b   1.000
_cell.length_c   1.000
_cell.angle_alpha   90.00
_cell.angle_beta   90.00
_cell.angle_gamma   90.00
#
_symmetry.space_group_name_H-M   'P 1'
#
loop_
_entity.id
_entity.type
_entity.pdbx_description
1 polymer ?
#
loop_
_entity_poly.entity_id
_entity_poly.type
_entity_poly.pdbx_seq_one_letter_code
_entity_poly.pdbx_strand_id
1 'polypeptide(L)'
;LGDPLLLNNLEEYLQIAKNHQMKLEITTSGFYFSPKNSKLLLKYDNIHQINISLMAFLSQSKLSLEQYFKPILEFCKEHLEYKKSSFINLRLWNLDTNFKAPSENLPIYEFLSKEFGVRILTHLAKNRLQRHILLHQNKLFKWPSLKDKPLYTQGKCHALKEQIGILSDGTLVP
;
A
#
# COMPACT_ATOMS: atom_id res chain seq x y z
N LEU A 1 10.06 11.40 0.92
CA LEU A 1 9.17 10.40 0.29
C LEU A 1 7.91 11.12 -0.19
N GLY A 2 7.45 10.81 -1.39
CA GLY A 2 6.24 11.40 -1.98
C GLY A 2 5.09 10.41 -2.09
N ASP A 3 3.93 10.89 -2.50
CA ASP A 3 2.75 10.07 -2.83
C ASP A 3 2.53 10.11 -4.35
N PRO A 4 2.43 8.95 -5.04
CA PRO A 4 2.24 8.94 -6.50
C PRO A 4 0.96 9.64 -6.94
N LEU A 5 -0.07 9.71 -6.09
CA LEU A 5 -1.35 10.35 -6.42
C LEU A 5 -1.29 11.88 -6.43
N LEU A 6 -0.17 12.48 -6.01
CA LEU A 6 0.11 13.91 -6.19
C LEU A 6 0.65 14.26 -7.58
N LEU A 7 1.15 13.27 -8.33
CA LEU A 7 1.80 13.52 -9.61
C LEU A 7 0.76 13.82 -10.69
N ASN A 8 0.80 15.02 -11.24
CA ASN A 8 -0.10 15.43 -12.33
C ASN A 8 0.06 14.56 -13.59
N ASN A 9 1.26 14.03 -13.82
CA ASN A 9 1.59 13.18 -14.95
C ASN A 9 1.66 11.69 -14.59
N LEU A 10 1.03 11.24 -13.49
CA LEU A 10 1.01 9.83 -13.10
C LEU A 10 0.56 8.91 -14.25
N GLU A 11 -0.42 9.36 -15.05
CA GLU A 11 -0.94 8.61 -16.19
C GLU A 11 0.12 8.26 -17.24
N GLU A 12 1.09 9.15 -17.48
CA GLU A 12 2.18 8.90 -18.44
C GLU A 12 3.02 7.69 -18.01
N TYR A 13 3.35 7.59 -16.72
CA TYR A 13 4.09 6.45 -16.17
C TYR A 13 3.29 5.15 -16.29
N LEU A 14 1.99 5.18 -15.97
CA LEU A 14 1.12 4.00 -16.10
C LEU A 14 1.04 3.54 -17.56
N GLN A 15 0.95 4.49 -18.50
CA GLN A 15 0.89 4.21 -19.93
C GLN A 15 2.20 3.64 -20.46
N ILE A 16 3.35 4.20 -20.09
CA ILE A 16 4.67 3.69 -20.47
C ILE A 16 4.82 2.23 -19.99
N ALA A 17 4.55 1.98 -18.71
CA ALA A 17 4.61 0.64 -18.15
C ALA A 17 3.67 -0.34 -18.89
N LYS A 18 2.45 0.11 -19.23
CA LYS A 18 1.50 -0.68 -20.00
C LYS A 18 2.02 -1.01 -21.40
N ASN A 19 2.60 -0.04 -22.10
CA ASN A 19 3.20 -0.24 -23.42
C ASN A 19 4.34 -1.28 -23.39
N HIS A 20 5.06 -1.35 -22.27
CA HIS A 20 6.12 -2.35 -22.03
C HIS A 20 5.62 -3.63 -21.34
N GLN A 21 4.30 -3.85 -21.24
CA GLN A 21 3.69 -5.03 -20.61
C GLN A 21 4.14 -5.26 -19.15
N MET A 22 4.53 -4.19 -18.46
CA MET A 22 4.99 -4.24 -17.07
C MET A 22 3.80 -4.25 -16.12
N LYS A 23 3.84 -5.18 -15.16
CA LYS A 23 2.92 -5.19 -14.02
C LYS A 23 3.38 -4.17 -12.98
N LEU A 24 2.44 -3.37 -12.49
CA LEU A 24 2.70 -2.30 -11.55
C LEU A 24 2.15 -2.61 -10.16
N GLU A 25 2.91 -2.20 -9.15
CA GLU A 25 2.43 -2.07 -7.78
C GLU A 25 2.51 -0.61 -7.35
N ILE A 26 1.38 -0.04 -6.95
CA ILE A 26 1.30 1.36 -6.52
C ILE A 26 1.21 1.38 -5.00
N THR A 27 1.98 2.25 -4.34
CA THR A 27 1.86 2.50 -2.90
C THR A 27 1.53 3.96 -2.66
N THR A 28 0.44 4.25 -1.96
CA THR A 28 -0.04 5.59 -1.63
C THR A 28 -0.30 5.71 -0.12
N SER A 29 -0.28 6.93 0.41
CA SER A 29 -0.71 7.28 1.76
C SER A 29 -2.24 7.24 1.92
N GLY A 30 -2.99 7.28 0.80
CA GLY A 30 -4.45 7.33 0.80
C GLY A 30 -5.05 8.73 0.93
N PHE A 31 -4.27 9.76 1.31
CA PHE A 31 -4.78 11.13 1.48
C PHE A 31 -5.22 11.80 0.18
N TYR A 32 -4.69 11.37 -0.96
CA TYR A 32 -4.91 12.01 -2.26
C TYR A 32 -5.85 11.21 -3.16
N PHE A 33 -6.65 10.30 -2.60
CA PHE A 33 -7.78 9.76 -3.34
C PHE A 33 -8.77 10.88 -3.67
N SER A 34 -9.17 10.91 -4.93
CA SER A 34 -10.14 11.85 -5.49
C SER A 34 -10.83 11.17 -6.67
N PRO A 35 -11.99 11.66 -7.14
CA PRO A 35 -12.66 11.09 -8.30
C PRO A 35 -11.74 10.99 -9.54
N LYS A 36 -10.83 11.95 -9.74
CA LYS A 36 -9.81 11.92 -10.81
C LYS A 36 -8.85 10.74 -10.61
N ASN A 37 -8.26 10.62 -9.43
CA ASN A 37 -7.25 9.61 -9.15
C ASN A 37 -7.85 8.20 -9.10
N SER A 38 -9.06 8.04 -8.55
CA SER A 38 -9.81 6.77 -8.57
C SER A 38 -10.07 6.31 -10.00
N LYS A 39 -10.61 7.17 -10.86
CA LYS A 39 -10.82 6.86 -12.28
C LYS A 39 -9.53 6.47 -12.99
N LEU A 40 -8.43 7.19 -12.73
CA LEU A 40 -7.13 6.87 -13.30
C LEU A 40 -6.66 5.48 -12.89
N LEU A 41 -6.67 5.17 -11.59
CA LEU A 41 -6.24 3.85 -11.08
C LEU A 41 -7.12 2.72 -11.60
N LEU A 42 -8.43 2.95 -11.79
CA LEU A 42 -9.35 1.96 -12.34
C LEU A 42 -9.20 1.79 -13.86
N LYS A 43 -8.71 2.80 -14.59
CA LYS A 43 -8.52 2.75 -16.06
C LYS A 43 -7.48 1.70 -16.47
N TYR A 44 -6.44 1.50 -15.67
CA TYR A 44 -5.28 0.66 -16.03
C TYR A 44 -5.41 -0.77 -15.49
N ASP A 45 -5.22 -1.75 -16.36
CA ASP A 45 -5.28 -3.19 -16.11
C ASP A 45 -3.92 -3.82 -15.78
N ASN A 46 -2.83 -3.12 -16.09
CA ASN A 46 -1.47 -3.53 -15.74
C ASN A 46 -1.10 -3.20 -14.28
N ILE A 47 -1.98 -2.52 -13.54
CA ILE A 47 -1.83 -2.37 -12.08
C ILE A 47 -2.23 -3.70 -11.44
N HIS A 48 -1.25 -4.44 -10.95
CA HIS A 48 -1.47 -5.70 -10.25
C HIS A 48 -1.93 -5.48 -8.81
N GLN A 49 -1.40 -4.44 -8.15
CA GLN A 49 -1.62 -4.20 -6.73
C GLN A 49 -1.61 -2.71 -6.39
N ILE A 50 -2.53 -2.30 -5.53
CA ILE A 50 -2.63 -0.95 -4.97
C ILE A 50 -2.56 -1.10 -3.46
N ASN A 51 -1.57 -0.44 -2.88
CA ASN A 51 -1.28 -0.53 -1.47
C ASN A 51 -1.52 0.84 -0.82
N ILE A 52 -2.38 0.86 0.19
CA ILE A 52 -2.76 2.06 0.91
C ILE A 52 -2.16 1.97 2.31
N SER A 53 -1.20 2.84 2.61
CA SER A 53 -0.46 2.83 3.87
C SER A 53 -1.24 3.55 4.95
N LEU A 54 -1.99 2.81 5.76
CA LEU A 54 -2.85 3.37 6.81
C LEU A 54 -2.07 3.98 7.97
N MET A 55 -0.79 3.61 8.12
CA MET A 55 0.11 4.30 9.06
C MET A 55 0.29 5.79 8.74
N ALA A 56 0.11 6.19 7.47
CA ALA A 56 0.19 7.60 7.10
C ALA A 56 -0.89 8.41 7.83
N PHE A 57 -2.11 7.86 7.97
CA PHE A 57 -3.18 8.47 8.76
C PHE A 57 -2.77 8.62 10.24
N LEU A 58 -2.24 7.56 10.85
CA LEU A 58 -1.78 7.60 12.25
C LEU A 58 -0.67 8.64 12.49
N SER A 59 0.19 8.87 11.48
CA SER A 59 1.25 9.88 11.55
C SER A 59 0.80 11.31 11.22
N GLN A 60 -0.38 11.47 10.62
CA GLN A 60 -0.91 12.74 10.15
C GLN A 60 -2.36 12.91 10.61
N SER A 61 -2.55 13.41 11.83
CA SER A 61 -3.85 13.69 12.45
C SER A 61 -4.54 14.95 11.92
N LYS A 62 -4.55 15.13 10.59
CA LYS A 62 -5.17 16.29 9.90
C LYS A 62 -6.65 16.10 9.58
N LEU A 63 -7.11 14.87 9.50
CA LEU A 63 -8.48 14.49 9.12
C LEU A 63 -9.07 13.58 10.20
N SER A 64 -10.40 13.54 10.30
CA SER A 64 -11.07 12.47 11.04
C SER A 64 -10.89 11.13 10.32
N LEU A 65 -11.10 10.02 11.04
CA LEU A 65 -11.03 8.67 10.49
C LEU A 65 -12.00 8.51 9.31
N GLU A 66 -13.23 8.99 9.47
CA GLU A 66 -14.29 8.95 8.46
C GLU A 66 -13.92 9.76 7.22
N GLN A 67 -13.37 10.96 7.41
CA GLN A 67 -12.93 11.83 6.31
C GLN A 67 -11.80 11.20 5.50
N TYR A 68 -10.83 10.57 6.18
CA TYR A 68 -9.73 9.87 5.53
C TYR A 68 -10.20 8.63 4.77
N PHE A 69 -11.08 7.82 5.37
CA PHE A 69 -11.54 6.57 4.76
C PHE A 69 -12.60 6.75 3.68
N LYS A 70 -13.42 7.80 3.73
CA LYS A 70 -14.50 8.03 2.75
C LYS A 70 -14.05 7.85 1.28
N PRO A 71 -13.03 8.56 0.77
CA PRO A 71 -12.61 8.39 -0.62
C PRO A 71 -11.96 7.03 -0.91
N ILE A 72 -11.34 6.39 0.10
CA ILE A 72 -10.77 5.04 -0.01
C ILE A 72 -11.90 4.00 -0.15
N LEU A 73 -12.98 4.13 0.61
CA LEU A 73 -14.13 3.23 0.55
C LEU A 73 -14.91 3.40 -0.75
N GLU A 74 -15.08 4.65 -1.22
CA GLU A 74 -15.65 4.93 -2.55
C GLU A 74 -14.85 4.24 -3.66
N PHE A 75 -13.51 4.33 -3.62
CA PHE A 75 -12.64 3.61 -4.54
C PHE A 75 -12.78 2.08 -4.43
N CYS A 76 -12.84 1.53 -3.21
CA CYS A 76 -13.08 0.11 -2.98
C CYS A 76 -14.41 -0.36 -3.60
N LYS A 77 -15.46 0.45 -3.46
CA LYS A 77 -16.78 0.15 -4.03
C LYS A 77 -16.74 0.12 -5.55
N GLU A 78 -16.18 1.15 -6.18
CA GLU A 78 -16.02 1.20 -7.65
C GLU A 78 -15.16 0.02 -8.17
N HIS A 79 -14.09 -0.33 -7.46
CA HIS A 79 -13.24 -1.49 -7.78
C HIS A 79 -14.02 -2.80 -7.80
N LEU A 80 -14.91 -2.99 -6.82
CA LEU A 80 -15.79 -4.16 -6.75
C LEU A 80 -16.83 -4.16 -7.88
N GLU A 81 -17.50 -3.03 -8.11
CA GLU A 81 -18.52 -2.85 -9.16
C GLU A 81 -17.95 -3.15 -10.55
N TYR A 82 -16.76 -2.63 -10.87
CA TYR A 82 -16.07 -2.88 -12.13
C TYR A 82 -15.33 -4.22 -12.19
N LYS A 83 -15.48 -5.08 -11.16
CA LYS A 83 -14.88 -6.43 -11.10
C LYS A 83 -13.37 -6.46 -11.38
N LYS A 84 -12.64 -5.44 -10.91
CA LYS A 84 -11.19 -5.32 -11.18
C LYS A 84 -10.41 -6.50 -10.59
N SER A 85 -9.40 -6.94 -11.33
CA SER A 85 -8.53 -8.07 -10.97
C SER A 85 -7.37 -7.68 -10.05
N SER A 86 -7.04 -6.38 -9.96
CA SER A 86 -5.99 -5.87 -9.07
C SER A 86 -6.33 -6.08 -7.59
N PHE A 87 -5.31 -6.22 -6.75
CA PHE A 87 -5.47 -6.28 -5.30
C PHE A 87 -5.43 -4.87 -4.67
N ILE A 88 -6.30 -4.63 -3.69
CA ILE A 88 -6.21 -3.47 -2.79
C ILE A 88 -5.77 -3.98 -1.42
N ASN A 89 -4.59 -3.54 -0.97
CA ASN A 89 -4.08 -3.84 0.36
C ASN A 89 -4.10 -2.59 1.23
N LEU A 90 -4.97 -2.60 2.24
CA LEU A 90 -4.92 -1.65 3.35
C LEU A 90 -3.81 -2.10 4.31
N ARG A 91 -2.71 -1.35 4.43
CA ARG A 91 -1.50 -1.78 5.13
C ARG A 91 -1.38 -1.13 6.52
N LEU A 92 -1.33 -1.96 7.56
CA LEU A 92 -0.93 -1.60 8.92
C LEU A 92 0.38 -2.30 9.26
N TRP A 93 1.50 -1.65 8.93
CA TRP A 93 2.84 -2.21 9.12
C TRP A 93 3.53 -1.57 10.33
N ASN A 94 2.83 -1.55 11.46
CA ASN A 94 3.27 -0.93 12.71
C ASN A 94 3.15 -1.88 13.91
N LEU A 95 3.04 -3.19 13.67
CA LEU A 95 3.03 -4.17 14.75
C LEU A 95 4.42 -4.28 15.37
N ASP A 96 4.47 -4.68 16.63
CA ASP A 96 5.72 -4.90 17.35
C ASP A 96 6.44 -6.20 16.90
N THR A 97 7.58 -6.49 17.52
CA THR A 97 8.38 -7.69 17.22
C THR A 97 7.65 -9.00 17.53
N ASN A 98 6.63 -8.98 18.39
CA ASN A 98 5.77 -10.11 18.75
C ASN A 98 4.46 -10.17 17.95
N PHE A 99 4.34 -9.35 16.89
CA PHE A 99 3.14 -9.27 16.05
C PHE A 99 1.92 -8.74 16.81
N LYS A 100 2.12 -7.90 17.84
CA LYS A 100 1.05 -7.23 18.56
C LYS A 100 0.80 -5.84 17.96
N ALA A 101 -0.46 -5.54 17.69
CA ALA A 101 -0.86 -4.23 17.19
C ALA A 101 -0.85 -3.18 18.32
N PRO A 102 -0.42 -1.94 18.04
CA PRO A 102 -0.57 -0.83 18.98
C PRO A 102 -2.05 -0.46 19.17
N SER A 103 -2.37 0.17 20.30
CA SER A 103 -3.74 0.62 20.65
C SER A 103 -4.36 1.53 19.58
N GLU A 104 -3.52 2.30 18.90
CA GLU A 104 -3.86 3.26 17.87
C GLU A 104 -4.46 2.60 16.63
N ASN A 105 -4.25 1.28 16.44
CA ASN A 105 -4.90 0.53 15.36
C ASN A 105 -6.34 0.15 15.69
N LEU A 106 -6.76 0.18 16.97
CA LEU A 106 -8.08 -0.30 17.37
C LEU A 106 -9.23 0.44 16.65
N PRO A 107 -9.24 1.79 16.56
CA PRO A 107 -10.28 2.50 15.81
C PRO A 107 -10.32 2.11 14.33
N ILE A 108 -9.17 1.84 13.72
CA ILE A 108 -9.09 1.39 12.32
C ILE A 108 -9.68 0.00 12.16
N TYR A 109 -9.37 -0.93 13.08
CA TYR A 109 -9.94 -2.27 13.05
C TYR A 109 -11.46 -2.25 13.22
N GLU A 110 -11.97 -1.50 14.19
CA GLU A 110 -13.42 -1.37 14.42
C GLU A 110 -14.12 -0.76 13.22
N PHE A 111 -13.54 0.31 12.66
CA PHE A 111 -14.06 0.98 11.48
C PHE A 111 -14.12 0.03 10.28
N LEU A 112 -13.01 -0.61 9.92
CA LEU A 112 -12.99 -1.56 8.79
C LEU A 112 -13.89 -2.78 9.05
N SER A 113 -13.97 -3.27 10.28
CA SER A 113 -14.83 -4.39 10.64
C SER A 113 -16.31 -4.05 10.41
N LYS A 114 -16.71 -2.83 10.79
CA LYS A 114 -18.07 -2.31 10.58
C LYS A 114 -18.36 -2.09 9.09
N GLU A 115 -17.50 -1.38 8.37
CA GLU A 115 -17.72 -1.01 6.97
C GLU A 115 -17.78 -2.22 6.03
N PHE A 116 -16.96 -3.24 6.28
CA PHE A 116 -16.93 -4.45 5.45
C PHE A 116 -17.78 -5.59 6.00
N GLY A 117 -18.35 -5.46 7.20
CA GLY A 117 -19.15 -6.51 7.85
C GLY A 117 -18.35 -7.79 8.13
N VAL A 118 -17.05 -7.66 8.42
CA VAL A 118 -16.16 -8.81 8.68
C VAL A 118 -15.47 -8.66 10.04
N ARG A 119 -15.22 -9.79 10.71
CA ARG A 119 -14.40 -9.78 11.93
C ARG A 119 -12.91 -9.75 11.56
N ILE A 120 -12.20 -8.73 12.02
CA ILE A 120 -10.74 -8.64 11.86
C ILE A 120 -10.03 -9.43 12.96
N LEU A 121 -9.12 -10.30 12.55
CA LEU A 121 -8.25 -11.09 13.43
C LEU A 121 -6.86 -10.43 13.47
N THR A 122 -6.54 -9.75 14.57
CA THR A 122 -5.31 -8.98 14.74
C THR A 122 -4.04 -9.83 14.76
N HIS A 123 -4.16 -11.12 15.06
CA HIS A 123 -3.05 -12.08 15.03
C HIS A 123 -2.72 -12.62 13.63
N LEU A 124 -3.56 -12.36 12.62
CA LEU A 124 -3.31 -12.81 11.25
C LEU A 124 -2.60 -11.74 10.41
N ALA A 125 -1.62 -12.14 9.61
CA ALA A 125 -0.96 -11.21 8.68
C ALA A 125 -1.88 -10.64 7.59
N LYS A 126 -2.93 -11.37 7.20
CA LYS A 126 -3.88 -10.94 6.18
C LYS A 126 -5.30 -11.24 6.65
N ASN A 127 -6.16 -10.23 6.57
CA ASN A 127 -7.60 -10.36 6.75
C ASN A 127 -8.28 -10.00 5.43
N ARG A 128 -9.08 -10.91 4.89
CA ARG A 128 -9.88 -10.62 3.69
C ARG A 128 -11.06 -9.74 4.09
N LEU A 129 -11.16 -8.57 3.48
CA LEU A 129 -12.29 -7.66 3.69
C LEU A 129 -13.38 -7.89 2.65
N GLN A 130 -12.97 -7.97 1.37
CA GLN A 130 -13.85 -8.25 0.23
C GLN A 130 -13.08 -8.96 -0.90
N ARG A 131 -13.72 -9.20 -2.05
CA ARG A 131 -13.02 -9.75 -3.23
C ARG A 131 -11.85 -8.82 -3.62
N HIS A 132 -10.63 -9.35 -3.54
CA HIS A 132 -9.36 -8.66 -3.81
C HIS A 132 -9.07 -7.44 -2.92
N ILE A 133 -9.79 -7.27 -1.81
CA ILE A 133 -9.54 -6.20 -0.84
C ILE A 133 -9.14 -6.85 0.48
N LEU A 134 -7.94 -6.54 0.94
CA LEU A 134 -7.34 -7.14 2.13
C LEU A 134 -6.83 -6.07 3.08
N LEU A 135 -6.96 -6.35 4.38
CA LEU A 135 -6.15 -5.72 5.41
C LEU A 135 -4.86 -6.54 5.57
N HIS A 136 -3.71 -5.89 5.34
CA HIS A 136 -2.39 -6.48 5.45
C HIS A 136 -1.66 -5.92 6.68
N GLN A 137 -1.42 -6.79 7.64
CA GLN A 137 -0.75 -6.48 8.90
C GLN A 137 0.70 -6.95 8.84
N ASN A 138 1.63 -6.13 9.33
CA ASN A 138 3.04 -6.51 9.42
C ASN A 138 3.76 -5.78 10.55
N LYS A 139 4.92 -6.31 10.92
CA LYS A 139 5.84 -5.65 11.86
C LYS A 139 6.32 -4.32 11.28
N LEU A 140 6.62 -3.37 12.15
CA LEU A 140 7.26 -2.12 11.76
C LEU A 140 8.58 -2.40 11.05
N PHE A 141 8.69 -1.93 9.81
CA PHE A 141 9.93 -2.03 9.08
C PHE A 141 10.97 -1.08 9.68
N LYS A 142 12.11 -1.63 10.08
CA LYS A 142 13.28 -0.89 10.51
C LYS A 142 14.31 -0.95 9.39
N TRP A 143 14.73 0.21 8.89
CA TRP A 143 15.86 0.27 7.96
C TRP A 143 17.11 -0.30 8.64
N PRO A 144 17.83 -1.22 7.99
CA PRO A 144 19.07 -1.75 8.53
C PRO A 144 20.10 -0.63 8.66
N SER A 145 20.81 -0.61 9.78
CA SER A 145 21.95 0.28 10.01
C SER A 145 23.24 -0.53 10.01
N LEU A 146 24.34 0.07 9.55
CA LEU A 146 25.69 -0.51 9.68
C LEU A 146 26.10 -0.74 11.15
N LYS A 147 25.42 -0.08 12.09
CA LYS A 147 25.60 -0.27 13.54
C LYS A 147 24.79 -1.44 14.11
N ASP A 148 23.82 -1.96 13.37
CA ASP A 148 23.01 -3.10 13.82
C ASP A 148 23.85 -4.38 13.78
N LYS A 149 23.54 -5.33 14.67
CA LYS A 149 24.16 -6.66 14.61
C LYS A 149 23.77 -7.34 13.28
N PRO A 150 24.73 -7.91 12.53
CA PRO A 150 24.41 -8.64 11.30
C PRO A 150 23.38 -9.73 11.59
N LEU A 151 22.26 -9.71 10.86
CA LEU A 151 21.24 -10.76 10.94
C LEU A 151 21.77 -12.07 10.34
N TYR A 152 22.56 -11.95 9.27
CA TYR A 152 23.18 -13.06 8.56
C TYR A 152 24.60 -12.65 8.13
N THR A 153 25.54 -13.58 8.17
CA THR A 153 26.93 -13.38 7.70
C THR A 153 27.20 -13.99 6.32
N GLN A 154 26.20 -14.68 5.76
CA GLN A 154 26.25 -15.34 4.46
C GLN A 154 24.95 -15.08 3.70
N GLY A 155 25.02 -14.90 2.38
CA GLY A 155 23.86 -14.65 1.53
C GLY A 155 24.24 -14.50 0.06
N LYS A 156 23.23 -14.37 -0.80
CA LYS A 156 23.40 -14.04 -2.23
C LYS A 156 22.80 -12.67 -2.50
N CYS A 157 23.51 -11.86 -3.27
CA CYS A 157 23.01 -10.58 -3.75
C CYS A 157 22.40 -10.79 -5.15
N HIS A 158 21.13 -10.40 -5.33
CA HIS A 158 20.44 -10.47 -6.63
C HIS A 158 20.64 -9.19 -7.46
N ALA A 159 21.33 -8.21 -6.90
CA ALA A 159 21.67 -6.94 -7.53
C ALA A 159 22.37 -7.15 -8.88
N LEU A 160 21.93 -6.42 -9.90
CA LEU A 160 22.35 -6.50 -11.30
C LEU A 160 22.21 -7.88 -11.96
N LYS A 161 21.59 -8.86 -11.29
CA LYS A 161 21.25 -10.16 -11.86
C LYS A 161 19.75 -10.27 -12.14
N GLU A 162 18.94 -10.01 -11.12
CA GLU A 162 17.48 -10.07 -11.19
C GLU A 162 16.82 -8.76 -10.75
N GLN A 163 17.58 -7.86 -10.12
CA GLN A 163 17.10 -6.59 -9.57
C GLN A 163 18.06 -5.47 -9.95
N ILE A 164 17.52 -4.28 -10.22
CA ILE A 164 18.29 -3.06 -10.44
C ILE A 164 17.51 -1.89 -9.84
N GLY A 165 18.21 -0.98 -9.17
CA GLY A 165 17.65 0.30 -8.74
C GLY A 165 17.93 1.39 -9.76
N ILE A 166 16.98 2.32 -9.92
CA ILE A 166 17.19 3.56 -10.68
C ILE A 166 16.89 4.71 -9.71
N LEU A 167 17.89 5.54 -9.44
CA LEU A 167 17.75 6.70 -8.58
C LEU A 167 17.00 7.83 -9.30
N SER A 168 16.58 8.85 -8.56
CA SER A 168 15.82 9.99 -9.10
C SER A 168 16.58 10.85 -10.11
N ASP A 169 17.91 10.76 -10.13
CA ASP A 169 18.81 11.39 -11.11
C ASP A 169 19.06 10.51 -12.34
N GLY A 170 18.45 9.31 -12.40
CA GLY A 170 18.65 8.34 -13.48
C GLY A 170 19.85 7.42 -13.27
N THR A 171 20.61 7.57 -12.18
CA THR A 171 21.73 6.69 -11.87
C THR A 171 21.24 5.27 -11.61
N LEU A 172 21.82 4.30 -12.32
CA LEU A 172 21.60 2.89 -12.08
C LEU A 172 22.42 2.44 -10.87
N VAL A 173 21.77 1.76 -9.92
CA VAL A 173 22.42 1.18 -8.75
C VAL A 173 22.13 -0.32 -8.67
N PRO A 174 23.08 -1.12 -8.16
CA PRO A 174 22.85 -2.54 -7.89
C PRO A 174 21.63 -2.80 -7.02
#